data_AF-A0A2N2C4R4-F1
#
_entry.id   AF-A0A2N2C4R4-F1
#
_cell.length_a   1.000
_cell.length_b   1.000
_cell.length_c   1.000
_cell.angle_alpha   90.00
_cell.angle_beta   90.00
_cell.angle_gamma   90.00
#
_symmetry.space_group_name_H-M   'P 1'
#
loop_
_entity.id
_entity.type
_entity.pdbx_description
1 polymer ?
#
loop_
_entity_poly.entity_id
_entity_poly.type
_entity_poly.pdbx_seq_one_letter_code
_entity_poly.pdbx_strand_id
1 'polypeptide(L)'
;MLLQCMMALPIALLVNILLGVAIASTKLEFDKQKLIQGIVKGGSIYLAIGGLFLIAKVIPTIDVEGVGQLDILNALTVIISTVLGIYVYKDLQKLMEVLQLKTQSSDSLKAWNQPQGTSED
;
A
#
# COMPACT_ATOMS: atom_id res chain seq x y z
N MET A 1 0.00 1.63 21.33
CA MET A 1 -0.34 0.84 20.13
C MET A 1 -1.06 1.69 19.08
N LEU A 2 -2.25 2.25 19.35
CA LEU A 2 -3.01 3.06 18.37
C LEU A 2 -2.19 4.17 17.69
N LEU A 3 -1.44 4.96 18.48
CA LEU A 3 -0.59 6.04 17.96
C LEU A 3 0.51 5.52 17.01
N GLN A 4 1.10 4.36 17.30
CA GLN A 4 2.12 3.74 16.44
C GLN A 4 1.49 3.28 15.13
N CYS A 5 0.29 2.68 15.17
CA CYS A 5 -0.46 2.30 13.99
C CYS A 5 -0.86 3.52 13.14
N MET A 6 -1.24 4.63 13.78
CA MET A 6 -1.53 5.90 13.09
C MET A 6 -0.29 6.52 12.45
N MET A 7 0.91 6.34 13.02
CA MET A 7 2.16 6.79 12.38
C MET A 7 2.66 5.83 11.29
N ALA A 8 2.37 4.53 11.39
CA ALA A 8 2.79 3.53 10.40
C ALA A 8 1.95 3.57 9.11
N LEU A 9 0.65 3.86 9.21
CA LEU A 9 -0.26 3.97 8.06
C LEU A 9 0.20 4.94 6.95
N PRO A 10 0.64 6.19 7.25
CA PRO A 10 1.07 7.14 6.23
C PRO A 10 2.37 6.68 5.56
N ILE A 11 3.26 6.02 6.30
CA ILE A 11 4.49 5.45 5.75
C ILE A 11 4.13 4.33 4.76
N ALA A 12 3.26 3.40 5.13
CA ALA A 12 2.80 2.33 4.25
C ALA A 12 2.07 2.88 3.01
N LEU A 13 1.22 3.89 3.16
CA LEU A 13 0.56 4.56 2.04
C LEU A 13 1.56 5.22 1.08
N LEU A 14 2.58 5.91 1.60
CA LEU A 14 3.62 6.54 0.80
C LEU A 14 4.45 5.50 0.05
N VAL A 15 4.87 4.43 0.72
CA VAL A 15 5.60 3.31 0.10
C VAL A 15 4.76 2.69 -1.01
N ASN A 16 3.48 2.44 -0.77
CA ASN A 16 2.54 1.90 -1.76
C ASN A 16 2.36 2.80 -2.99
N ILE A 17 2.36 4.12 -2.79
CA ILE A 17 2.30 5.12 -3.88
C ILE A 17 3.62 5.12 -4.65
N LEU A 18 4.77 5.19 -3.97
CA LEU A 18 6.11 5.18 -4.58
C LEU A 18 6.36 3.91 -5.41
N LEU A 19 5.99 2.74 -4.89
CA LEU A 19 6.06 1.47 -5.62
C LEU A 19 5.15 1.47 -6.84
N GLY A 20 3.94 2.03 -6.72
CA GLY A 20 3.03 2.17 -7.87
C GLY A 20 3.60 3.07 -8.97
N VAL A 21 4.24 4.17 -8.59
CA VAL A 21 4.94 5.07 -9.53
C VAL A 21 6.13 4.36 -10.17
N ALA A 22 6.91 3.59 -9.40
CA ALA A 22 8.05 2.83 -9.91
C ALA A 22 7.63 1.79 -10.96
N ILE A 23 6.56 1.02 -10.70
CA ILE A 23 6.02 0.05 -11.67
C ILE A 23 5.51 0.76 -12.92
N ALA A 24 4.72 1.82 -12.76
CA ALA A 24 4.14 2.56 -13.87
C ALA A 24 5.21 3.24 -14.74
N SER A 25 6.30 3.72 -14.14
CA SER A 25 7.46 4.27 -14.85
C SER A 25 8.18 3.19 -15.66
N THR A 26 8.44 2.03 -15.06
CA THR A 26 9.08 0.88 -15.75
C THR A 26 8.24 0.35 -16.91
N LYS A 27 6.91 0.42 -16.81
CA LYS A 27 5.97 -0.01 -17.85
C LYS A 27 5.60 1.10 -18.87
N LEU A 28 6.12 2.33 -18.73
CA LEU A 28 5.71 3.50 -19.52
C LEU A 28 4.18 3.80 -19.49
N GLU A 29 3.47 3.32 -18.47
CA GLU A 29 2.02 3.49 -18.28
C GLU A 29 1.70 4.49 -17.16
N PHE A 30 2.51 5.55 -17.04
CA PHE A 30 2.32 6.52 -15.97
C PHE A 30 1.04 7.33 -16.16
N ASP A 31 0.05 7.04 -15.32
CA ASP A 31 -1.25 7.73 -15.30
C ASP A 31 -1.37 8.64 -14.07
N LYS A 32 -1.40 9.96 -14.32
CA LYS A 32 -1.59 10.99 -13.29
C LYS A 32 -2.91 10.85 -12.55
N GLN A 33 -3.98 10.37 -13.21
CA GLN A 33 -5.28 10.16 -12.56
C GLN A 33 -5.21 9.03 -11.54
N LYS A 34 -4.49 7.94 -11.84
CA LYS A 34 -4.27 6.85 -10.88
C LYS A 34 -3.49 7.31 -9.65
N LEU A 35 -2.51 8.19 -9.83
CA LEU A 35 -1.75 8.79 -8.71
C LEU A 35 -2.66 9.63 -7.81
N ILE A 36 -3.48 10.51 -8.40
CA ILE A 36 -4.43 11.36 -7.65
C ILE A 36 -5.46 10.48 -6.91
N GLN A 37 -6.00 9.45 -7.57
CA GLN A 37 -6.90 8.50 -6.91
C GLN A 37 -6.25 7.80 -5.71
N GLY A 38 -4.97 7.46 -5.80
CA GLY A 38 -4.20 6.89 -4.69
C GLY A 38 -4.11 7.84 -3.49
N ILE A 39 -3.81 9.11 -3.74
CA ILE A 39 -3.73 10.16 -2.71
C ILE A 39 -5.10 10.41 -2.08
N VAL A 40 -6.16 10.55 -2.89
CA VAL A 40 -7.53 10.77 -2.40
C VAL A 40 -8.01 9.59 -1.56
N LYS A 41 -7.74 8.35 -2.00
CA LYS A 41 -8.04 7.16 -1.19
C LYS A 41 -7.32 7.19 0.15
N GLY A 42 -6.01 7.49 0.16
CA GLY A 42 -5.25 7.64 1.41
C GLY A 42 -5.82 8.70 2.34
N GLY A 43 -6.17 9.87 1.81
CA GLY A 43 -6.79 10.96 2.57
C GLY A 43 -8.16 10.58 3.16
N SER A 44 -8.99 9.87 2.40
CA SER A 44 -10.31 9.43 2.85
C SER A 44 -10.25 8.44 4.02
N ILE A 45 -9.28 7.52 4.02
CA ILE A 45 -9.02 6.59 5.13
C ILE A 45 -8.65 7.36 6.39
N TYR A 46 -7.80 8.39 6.25
CA TYR A 46 -7.41 9.23 7.38
C TYR A 46 -8.56 10.05 7.96
N LEU A 47 -9.42 10.62 7.10
CA LEU A 47 -10.63 11.32 7.51
C LEU A 47 -11.58 10.39 8.26
N ALA A 48 -11.77 9.15 7.77
CA ALA A 48 -12.61 8.16 8.43
C ALA A 48 -12.06 7.76 9.82
N ILE A 49 -10.75 7.52 9.93
CA ILE A 49 -10.10 7.22 11.21
C ILE A 49 -10.21 8.40 12.17
N GLY A 50 -9.98 9.63 11.70
CA GLY A 50 -10.12 10.84 12.51
C GLY A 50 -11.55 11.04 13.01
N GLY A 51 -12.56 10.83 12.15
CA GLY A 51 -13.97 10.90 12.52
C GLY A 51 -14.35 9.84 13.56
N LEU A 52 -13.94 8.59 13.37
CA LEU A 52 -14.16 7.53 14.34
C LEU A 52 -13.46 7.77 15.68
N PHE A 53 -12.25 8.35 15.66
CA PHE A 53 -11.55 8.73 16.88
C PHE A 53 -12.28 9.83 17.67
N LEU A 54 -12.85 10.83 16.97
CA LEU A 54 -13.67 11.86 17.61
C LEU A 54 -14.95 11.26 18.21
N ILE A 55 -15.61 10.34 17.50
CA ILE A 55 -16.79 9.63 18.00
C ILE A 55 -16.42 8.82 19.25
N ALA A 56 -15.29 8.12 19.25
CA ALA A 56 -14.79 7.34 20.39
C ALA A 56 -14.51 8.20 21.64
N LYS A 57 -14.24 9.51 21.46
CA LYS A 57 -14.08 10.44 22.59
C LYS A 57 -15.40 10.86 23.22
N VAL A 58 -16.49 10.89 22.44
CA VAL A 58 -17.83 11.26 22.92
C VAL A 58 -18.57 10.03 23.45
N ILE A 59 -18.44 8.90 22.76
CA ILE A 59 -19.07 7.62 23.11
C ILE A 59 -17.94 6.58 23.14
N PRO A 60 -17.32 6.32 24.30
CA PRO A 60 -16.17 5.41 24.38
C PRO A 60 -16.55 3.94 24.26
N THR A 61 -17.79 3.60 24.60
CA THR A 61 -18.31 2.23 24.61
C THR A 61 -19.66 2.16 23.92
N ILE A 62 -19.84 1.10 23.14
CA ILE A 62 -21.10 0.76 22.47
C ILE A 62 -21.52 -0.62 22.95
N ASP A 63 -22.78 -0.74 23.32
CA ASP A 63 -23.36 -2.03 23.66
C ASP A 63 -23.84 -2.70 22.38
N VAL A 64 -23.29 -3.88 22.10
CA VAL A 64 -23.64 -4.66 20.91
C VAL A 64 -24.36 -5.91 21.37
N GLU A 65 -25.62 -6.02 20.96
CA GLU A 65 -26.49 -7.13 21.32
C GLU A 65 -25.84 -8.48 20.91
N GLY A 66 -25.64 -9.37 21.89
CA GLY A 66 -24.98 -10.67 21.69
C GLY A 66 -23.44 -10.69 21.81
N VAL A 67 -22.78 -9.54 21.91
CA VAL A 67 -21.30 -9.43 22.06
C VAL A 67 -20.91 -8.71 23.36
N GLY A 68 -21.81 -7.87 23.89
CA GLY A 68 -21.61 -7.07 25.10
C GLY A 68 -21.01 -5.69 24.80
N GLN A 69 -20.47 -5.05 25.83
CA GLN A 69 -19.84 -3.73 25.69
C GLN A 69 -18.51 -3.81 24.94
N LEU A 70 -18.45 -3.11 23.82
CA LEU A 70 -17.25 -2.94 23.01
C LEU A 70 -16.66 -1.56 23.21
N ASP A 71 -15.38 -1.53 23.55
CA ASP A 71 -14.57 -0.30 23.57
C ASP A 71 -14.22 0.11 22.13
N ILE A 72 -14.62 1.33 21.76
CA ILE A 72 -14.45 1.84 20.39
C ILE A 72 -12.97 2.02 20.06
N LEU A 73 -12.11 2.41 21.01
CA LEU A 73 -10.67 2.55 20.76
C LEU A 73 -9.99 1.21 20.52
N ASN A 74 -10.41 0.15 21.21
CA ASN A 74 -9.93 -1.20 20.95
C ASN A 74 -10.38 -1.69 19.57
N ALA A 75 -11.66 -1.51 19.22
CA ALA A 75 -12.18 -1.84 17.89
C ALA A 75 -11.44 -1.07 16.79
N LEU A 76 -11.20 0.23 16.99
CA LEU A 76 -10.44 1.09 16.08
C LEU A 76 -9.01 0.57 15.89
N THR A 77 -8.36 0.14 16.97
CA THR A 77 -7.00 -0.39 16.91
C THR A 77 -6.92 -1.65 16.07
N VAL A 78 -7.91 -2.56 16.19
CA VAL A 78 -8.02 -3.76 15.37
C VAL A 78 -8.21 -3.39 13.90
N ILE A 79 -9.16 -2.49 13.59
CA ILE A 79 -9.43 -2.03 12.22
C ILE A 79 -8.17 -1.45 11.57
N ILE A 80 -7.48 -0.53 12.27
CA ILE A 80 -6.27 0.11 11.73
C ILE A 80 -5.16 -0.93 11.53
N SER A 81 -5.01 -1.90 12.44
CA SER A 81 -4.02 -2.97 12.31
C SER A 81 -4.30 -3.87 11.11
N THR A 82 -5.58 -4.23 10.87
CA THR A 82 -5.99 -5.00 9.70
C THR A 82 -5.73 -4.24 8.40
N VAL A 83 -6.07 -2.95 8.35
CA VAL A 83 -5.80 -2.09 7.17
C VAL A 83 -4.30 -2.02 6.92
N LEU A 84 -3.49 -1.81 7.95
CA LEU A 84 -2.03 -1.79 7.83
C LEU A 84 -1.49 -3.11 7.26
N GLY A 85 -1.96 -4.25 7.77
CA GLY A 85 -1.57 -5.56 7.26
C GLY A 85 -1.89 -5.75 5.77
N ILE A 86 -3.06 -5.29 5.32
CA ILE A 86 -3.44 -5.31 3.90
C ILE A 86 -2.50 -4.44 3.05
N TYR A 87 -2.12 -3.26 3.54
CA TYR A 87 -1.17 -2.39 2.82
C TYR A 87 0.22 -2.99 2.74
N VAL A 88 0.75 -3.54 3.84
CA VAL A 88 2.04 -4.23 3.85
C VAL A 88 2.05 -5.40 2.86
N TYR A 89 0.98 -6.19 2.82
CA TYR A 89 0.86 -7.28 1.85
C TYR A 89 0.88 -6.76 0.39
N LYS A 90 0.15 -5.68 0.10
CA LYS A 90 0.17 -5.05 -1.23
C LYS A 90 1.53 -4.48 -1.60
N ASP A 91 2.25 -3.90 -0.64
CA ASP A 91 3.61 -3.41 -0.84
C ASP A 91 4.57 -4.54 -1.18
N LEU A 92 4.46 -5.68 -0.49
CA LEU A 92 5.24 -6.88 -0.81
C LEU A 92 4.93 -7.41 -2.22
N GLN A 93 3.65 -7.47 -2.61
CA GLN A 93 3.25 -7.87 -3.97
C GLN A 93 3.86 -6.94 -5.03
N LYS A 94 3.75 -5.62 -4.85
CA LYS A 94 4.32 -4.63 -5.77
C LYS A 94 5.85 -4.69 -5.81
N LEU A 95 6.50 -4.90 -4.67
CA LEU A 95 7.94 -5.05 -4.59
C LEU A 95 8.40 -6.28 -5.40
N MET A 96 7.69 -7.40 -5.27
CA MET A 96 7.97 -8.61 -6.05
C MET A 96 7.81 -8.36 -7.55
N GLU A 97 6.78 -7.61 -7.96
CA GLU A 97 6.58 -7.21 -9.36
C GLU A 97 7.74 -6.34 -9.87
N VAL A 98 8.19 -5.35 -9.10
CA VAL A 98 9.35 -4.50 -9.46
C VAL A 98 10.62 -5.34 -9.63
N LEU A 99 10.87 -6.28 -8.71
CA LEU A 99 12.05 -7.15 -8.77
C LEU A 99 12.02 -8.06 -10.01
N GLN A 100 10.86 -8.63 -10.35
CA GLN A 100 10.69 -9.47 -11.54
C GLN A 100 10.89 -8.67 -12.84
N LEU A 101 10.34 -7.45 -12.92
CA LEU A 101 10.53 -6.57 -14.07
C LEU A 101 12.01 -6.21 -14.27
N LYS A 102 12.75 -5.98 -13.18
CA LYS A 102 14.20 -5.68 -13.24
C LYS A 102 15.01 -6.88 -13.75
N THR A 103 14.70 -8.10 -13.29
CA THR A 103 15.35 -9.32 -13.77
C THR A 103 15.10 -9.54 -15.26
N GLN A 104 13.84 -9.43 -15.70
CA GLN A 104 13.47 -9.62 -17.12
C GLN A 104 14.11 -8.56 -18.03
N SER A 105 14.15 -7.30 -17.60
CA SER A 105 14.84 -6.22 -18.33
C SER A 105 16.35 -6.48 -18.46
N SER A 106 17.00 -6.92 -17.38
CA SER A 106 18.43 -7.26 -17.38
C SER A 106 18.76 -8.41 -18.33
N ASP A 107 17.93 -9.45 -18.39
CA ASP A 107 18.17 -10.60 -19.27
C ASP A 107 17.97 -10.24 -20.74
N SER A 108 16.97 -9.42 -21.06
CA SER A 108 16.76 -8.92 -22.42
C SER A 108 17.90 -8.04 -22.95
N LEU A 109 18.52 -7.21 -22.08
CA LEU A 109 19.69 -6.39 -22.44
C LEU A 109 20.96 -7.22 -22.64
N LYS A 110 21.12 -8.33 -21.90
CA LYS A 110 22.24 -9.27 -22.11
C LYS A 110 22.08 -10.05 -23.41
N ALA A 111 20.86 -10.47 -23.74
CA ALA A 111 20.57 -11.16 -25.01
C ALA A 111 20.85 -10.28 -26.24
N TRP A 112 20.60 -8.97 -26.14
CA TRP A 112 20.87 -8.02 -27.23
C TRP A 112 22.35 -7.67 -27.41
N ASN A 113 23.14 -7.76 -26.33
CA ASN A 113 24.58 -7.43 -26.34
C ASN A 113 25.49 -8.64 -26.58
N GLN A 114 24.93 -9.83 -26.85
CA GLN A 114 25.74 -10.93 -27.37
C GLN A 114 25.99 -10.70 -28.86
N PRO A 115 27.26 -10.63 -29.32
CA PRO A 115 27.54 -10.54 -30.74
C PRO A 115 26.92 -11.75 -31.41
N GLN A 116 26.03 -11.50 -32.38
CA GLN A 116 25.54 -12.53 -33.30
C GLN A 116 26.79 -13.17 -33.89
N GLY A 117 27.08 -14.41 -33.49
CA GLY A 117 28.26 -15.13 -33.94
C GLY A 117 28.26 -15.12 -35.47
N THR A 118 29.30 -14.52 -36.05
CA THR A 118 29.61 -14.66 -37.46
C THR A 118 29.94 -16.14 -37.67
N SER A 119 28.95 -16.90 -38.15
CA SER A 119 29.22 -18.16 -38.84
C SER A 119 29.87 -17.79 -40.17
N GLU A 120 31.18 -17.62 -40.16
CA GLU A 120 32.00 -17.69 -41.37
C GLU A 120 32.17 -19.18 -41.69
N ASP A 121 31.44 -19.63 -42.71
CA ASP A 121 31.73 -20.83 -43.50
C ASP A 121 32.83 -20.55 -44.52
#